data_AF-A0A953DE83-F1
#
_entry.id   AF-A0A953DE83-F1
#
_cell.length_a   1.000
_cell.length_b   1.000
_cell.length_c   1.000
_cell.angle_alpha   90.00
_cell.angle_beta   90.00
_cell.angle_gamma   90.00
#
_symmetry.space_group_name_H-M   'P 1'
#
loop_
_entity.id
_entity.type
_entity.pdbx_description
1 polymer ?
#
loop_
_entity_poly.entity_id
_entity_poly.type
_entity_poly.pdbx_seq_one_letter_code
_entity_poly.pdbx_strand_id
1 'polypeptide(L)'
;MPLPSLSRRRLIAGALLLAVALVLGLRHLGGGRRAPTVAPVRVVRAAKPASARQLVVDVVGAVRRPGLYRLPEGSRIADAVARA
;
A
#
# COMPACT_ATOMS: atom_id res chain seq x y z
N MET A 1 -41.45 58.15 0.97
CA MET A 1 -40.53 56.99 1.00
C MET A 1 -39.51 57.15 -0.13
N PRO A 2 -38.42 57.91 0.08
CA PRO A 2 -37.41 58.13 -0.93
C PRO A 2 -36.59 56.86 -1.12
N LEU A 3 -36.67 56.26 -2.31
CA LEU A 3 -35.86 55.11 -2.67
C LEU A 3 -34.39 55.56 -2.72
N PRO A 4 -33.46 54.90 -2.00
CA PRO A 4 -32.08 55.30 -1.93
C PRO A 4 -31.47 55.29 -3.33
N SER A 5 -30.98 56.44 -3.78
CA SER A 5 -30.21 56.62 -5.01
C SER A 5 -28.87 55.87 -4.89
N LEU A 6 -28.93 54.56 -5.06
CA LEU A 6 -27.77 53.69 -5.22
C LEU A 6 -27.11 54.09 -6.53
N SER A 7 -26.01 54.86 -6.44
CA SER A 7 -25.20 55.28 -7.58
C SER A 7 -25.01 54.09 -8.51
N ARG A 8 -25.16 54.27 -9.83
CA ARG A 8 -24.97 53.21 -10.84
C ARG A 8 -23.74 52.34 -10.57
N ARG A 9 -22.67 52.96 -10.05
CA ARG A 9 -21.43 52.30 -9.61
C ARG A 9 -21.63 51.23 -8.52
N ARG A 10 -22.51 51.44 -7.53
CA ARG A 10 -22.85 50.46 -6.49
C ARG A 10 -23.65 49.28 -7.05
N LEU A 11 -24.58 49.55 -7.98
CA LEU A 11 -25.31 48.49 -8.68
C LEU A 11 -24.37 47.64 -9.54
N ILE A 12 -23.46 48.28 -10.28
CA ILE A 12 -22.44 47.58 -11.07
C ILE A 12 -21.52 46.75 -10.19
N ALA A 13 -21.04 47.30 -9.07
CA ALA A 13 -20.20 46.58 -8.11
C ALA A 13 -20.94 45.37 -7.50
N GLY A 14 -22.22 45.54 -7.14
CA GLY A 14 -23.06 44.46 -6.63
C GLY A 14 -23.28 43.35 -7.66
N ALA A 15 -23.57 43.70 -8.91
CA ALA A 15 -23.74 42.74 -10.00
C ALA A 15 -22.44 41.97 -10.29
N LEU A 16 -21.30 42.66 -10.29
CA LEU A 16 -19.97 42.04 -10.44
C LEU A 16 -19.67 41.07 -9.31
N LEU A 17 -19.91 41.46 -8.06
CA LEU A 17 -19.72 40.58 -6.90
C LEU A 17 -20.59 39.33 -6.98
N LEU A 18 -21.86 39.50 -7.37
CA LEU A 18 -22.80 38.39 -7.50
C LEU A 18 -22.40 37.43 -8.63
N ALA A 19 -21.95 37.97 -9.77
CA ALA A 19 -21.46 37.17 -10.89
C ALA A 19 -20.19 36.37 -10.51
N VAL A 20 -19.24 37.00 -9.80
CA VAL A 20 -18.04 36.31 -9.32
C VAL A 20 -18.39 35.21 -8.32
N ALA A 21 -19.28 35.48 -7.36
CA ALA A 21 -19.73 34.48 -6.40
C ALA A 21 -20.42 33.29 -7.08
N LEU A 22 -21.23 33.54 -8.10
CA LEU A 22 -21.90 32.50 -8.88
C LEU A 22 -20.88 31.64 -9.65
N VAL A 23 -19.90 32.27 -10.31
CA VAL A 23 -18.83 31.56 -11.03
C VAL A 23 -18.01 30.71 -10.08
N LEU A 24 -17.65 31.22 -8.90
CA LEU A 24 -16.94 30.44 -7.88
C LEU A 24 -17.80 29.25 -7.41
N GLY A 25 -19.08 29.47 -7.11
CA GLY A 25 -20.00 28.41 -6.69
C GLY A 25 -20.08 27.28 -7.72
N LEU A 26 -20.26 27.61 -9.00
CA LEU A 26 -20.30 26.61 -10.08
C LEU A 26 -18.95 25.90 -10.26
N ARG A 27 -17.83 26.61 -10.14
CA ARG A 27 -16.48 26.02 -10.20
C ARG A 27 -16.24 25.04 -9.05
N HIS A 28 -16.66 25.40 -7.84
CA HIS A 28 -16.51 24.55 -6.66
C HIS A 28 -17.40 23.30 -6.73
N LEU A 29 -18.60 23.40 -7.30
CA LEU A 29 -19.49 22.23 -7.49
C LEU A 29 -19.03 21.29 -8.62
N GLY A 30 -18.28 21.79 -9.62
CA GLY A 30 -17.82 20.99 -10.77
C GLY A 30 -16.56 20.13 -10.54
N GLY A 31 -15.88 20.26 -9.41
CA GLY A 31 -14.59 19.60 -9.13
C GLY A 31 -14.64 18.10 -8.78
N GLY A 32 -15.83 17.49 -8.83
CA GLY A 32 -16.13 16.19 -8.21
C GLY A 32 -16.11 14.97 -9.12
N ARG A 33 -15.52 14.99 -10.32
CA ARG A 33 -15.29 13.76 -11.10
C ARG A 33 -13.82 13.45 -11.21
N ARG A 34 -13.27 12.90 -10.12
CA ARG A 34 -12.07 12.07 -10.22
C ARG A 34 -12.45 10.85 -11.05
N ALA A 35 -11.93 10.78 -12.28
CA ALA A 35 -12.01 9.55 -13.07
C ALA A 35 -11.41 8.40 -12.22
N PRO A 36 -12.07 7.24 -12.12
CA PRO A 36 -11.53 6.12 -11.38
C PRO A 36 -10.19 5.73 -12.00
N THR A 37 -9.12 5.98 -11.26
CA THR A 37 -7.78 5.53 -11.65
C THR A 37 -7.77 4.02 -11.52
N VAL A 38 -7.88 3.31 -12.64
CA VAL A 38 -7.76 1.86 -12.67
C VAL A 38 -6.37 1.50 -12.16
N ALA A 39 -6.31 0.96 -10.95
CA ALA A 39 -5.05 0.51 -10.38
C ALA A 39 -4.54 -0.70 -11.18
N PRO A 40 -3.28 -0.72 -11.64
CA PRO A 40 -2.75 -1.86 -12.36
C PRO A 40 -2.71 -3.08 -11.44
N VAL A 41 -3.25 -4.21 -11.92
CA VAL A 41 -3.21 -5.50 -11.22
C VAL A 41 -1.76 -5.92 -11.04
N ARG A 42 -1.31 -6.00 -9.78
CA ARG A 42 0.06 -6.39 -9.44
C ARG A 42 0.17 -7.90 -9.53
N VAL A 43 0.71 -8.40 -10.64
CA VAL A 43 1.05 -9.82 -10.79
C VAL A 43 2.20 -10.12 -9.83
N VAL A 44 1.92 -10.88 -8.77
CA VAL A 44 2.95 -11.37 -7.85
C VAL A 44 3.80 -12.36 -8.62
N ARG A 45 5.05 -11.96 -8.90
CA ARG A 45 6.06 -12.85 -9.49
C ARG A 45 6.20 -14.06 -8.56
N ALA A 46 6.07 -15.27 -9.10
CA ALA A 46 6.25 -16.50 -8.33
C ALA A 46 7.53 -16.40 -7.49
N ALA A 47 7.40 -16.56 -6.18
CA ALA A 47 8.53 -16.51 -5.28
C ALA A 47 9.54 -17.57 -5.72
N LYS A 48 10.82 -17.18 -5.78
CA LYS A 48 11.93 -18.11 -5.94
C LYS A 48 11.76 -19.22 -4.90
N PRO A 49 11.86 -20.52 -5.25
CA PRO A 49 11.71 -21.58 -4.27
C PRO A 49 12.64 -21.27 -3.11
N ALA A 50 12.07 -21.20 -1.90
CA ALA A 50 12.84 -20.95 -0.70
C ALA A 50 14.00 -21.94 -0.69
N SER A 51 15.23 -21.44 -0.66
CA SER A 51 16.41 -22.28 -0.56
C SER A 51 16.19 -23.26 0.59
N ALA A 52 16.24 -24.56 0.29
CA ALA A 52 16.01 -25.61 1.28
C ALA A 52 16.81 -25.29 2.54
N ARG A 53 16.13 -25.00 3.65
CA ARG A 53 16.84 -24.64 4.89
C ARG A 53 17.58 -25.88 5.36
N GLN A 54 18.74 -25.68 5.96
CA GLN A 54 19.50 -26.78 6.53
C GLN A 54 19.36 -26.76 8.04
N LEU A 55 19.03 -27.90 8.62
CA LEU A 55 19.06 -28.16 10.05
C LEU A 55 20.47 -28.60 10.45
N VAL A 56 20.96 -28.09 11.58
CA VAL A 56 22.21 -28.54 12.18
C VAL A 56 21.88 -29.30 13.46
N VAL A 57 22.31 -30.55 13.55
CA VAL A 57 22.05 -31.45 14.69
C VAL A 57 23.40 -31.85 15.29
N ASP A 58 23.55 -31.65 16.59
CA ASP A 58 24.69 -32.18 17.35
C ASP A 58 24.35 -33.57 17.88
N VAL A 59 25.13 -34.58 17.49
CA VAL A 59 24.91 -35.98 17.89
C VAL A 59 26.01 -36.41 18.84
N VAL A 60 25.60 -36.75 20.06
CA VAL A 60 26.49 -37.15 21.16
C VAL A 60 26.02 -38.45 21.80
N GLY A 61 26.92 -39.19 22.46
CA GLY A 61 26.62 -40.43 23.19
C GLY A 61 27.13 -41.69 22.50
N ALA A 62 26.39 -42.80 22.63
CA ALA A 62 26.76 -44.13 22.12
C ALA A 62 26.49 -44.27 20.61
N VAL A 63 27.17 -43.44 19.82
CA VAL A 63 27.17 -43.43 18.35
C VAL A 63 28.58 -43.68 17.83
N ARG A 64 28.74 -44.09 16.56
CA ARG A 64 30.07 -44.44 16.04
C ARG A 64 30.97 -43.21 15.88
N ARG A 65 30.40 -42.10 15.44
CA ARG A 65 31.07 -40.83 15.19
C ARG A 65 30.22 -39.68 15.74
N PRO A 66 30.50 -39.22 16.97
CA PRO A 66 29.84 -38.04 17.50
C PRO A 66 30.27 -36.77 16.74
N GLY A 67 29.38 -35.80 16.66
CA GLY A 67 29.65 -34.50 16.04
C GLY A 67 28.44 -33.81 15.43
N LEU A 68 28.70 -32.70 14.74
CA LEU A 68 27.69 -31.87 14.11
C LEU A 68 27.36 -32.35 12.70
N TYR A 69 26.07 -32.61 12.46
CA TYR A 69 25.55 -33.06 11.18
C TYR A 69 24.57 -32.05 10.60
N ARG A 70 24.70 -31.81 9.29
CA ARG A 70 23.79 -30.95 8.53
C ARG A 70 22.79 -31.80 7.77
N LEU A 71 21.51 -31.54 7.95
CA LEU A 71 20.42 -32.27 7.31
C LEU A 71 19.47 -31.29 6.60
N PRO A 72 18.83 -31.70 5.49
CA PRO A 72 17.77 -30.93 4.87
C PRO A 72 16.58 -30.66 5.81
N GLU A 73 15.85 -29.56 5.57
CA GLU A 73 14.58 -29.30 6.22
C GLU A 73 13.61 -30.47 5.99
N GLY A 74 13.01 -31.00 7.06
CA GLY A 74 12.12 -32.17 7.01
C GLY A 74 12.80 -33.53 7.24
N SER A 75 14.13 -33.59 7.36
CA SER A 75 14.83 -34.82 7.78
C SER A 75 14.53 -35.20 9.22
N ARG A 76 14.56 -36.51 9.52
CA ARG A 76 14.27 -37.04 10.87
C ARG A 76 15.54 -37.17 11.69
N ILE A 77 15.41 -37.19 13.02
CA ILE A 77 16.52 -37.45 13.94
C ILE A 77 17.19 -38.81 13.66
N ALA A 78 16.42 -39.81 13.25
CA ALA A 78 16.94 -41.12 12.85
C ALA A 78 17.97 -41.02 11.70
N ASP A 79 17.79 -40.07 10.78
CA ASP A 79 18.73 -39.86 9.66
C ASP A 79 20.05 -39.26 10.15
N ALA A 80 20.03 -38.46 11.22
CA ALA A 80 21.23 -37.92 11.85
C ALA A 80 21.98 -39.03 12.61
N VAL A 81 21.27 -39.86 13.37
CA VAL A 81 21.86 -41.00 14.10
C VAL A 81 22.41 -42.06 13.14
N ALA A 82 21.79 -42.29 11.99
CA ALA A 82 22.32 -43.20 10.97
C ALA A 82 23.66 -42.72 10.37
N ARG A 83 23.93 -41.41 10.37
CA ARG A 83 25.18 -40.80 9.88
C ARG A 83 26.25 -40.63 10.97
N ALA A 84 25.85 -40.75 12.24
CA ALA A 84 26.70 -40.69 13.41
C ALA A 84 27.30 -42.06 13.74
#